data_AF-A0A1D2M3K8-F1
#
_entry.id   AF-A0A1D2M3K8-F1
#
_cell.length_a   1.000
_cell.length_b   1.000
_cell.length_c   1.000
_cell.angle_alpha   90.00
_cell.angle_beta   90.00
_cell.angle_gamma   90.00
#
_symmetry.space_group_name_H-M   'P 1'
#
loop_
_entity.id
_entity.type
_entity.pdbx_description
1 polymer ?
#
loop_
_entity_poly.entity_id
_entity_poly.type
_entity_poly.pdbx_seq_one_letter_code
_entity_poly.pdbx_strand_id
1 'polypeptide(L)' 'MRTLNTDVVLWHNFGLSHVPRVEDFPVMPVEHVSIMLKPYNFFKENPALDVPPPRRSRTEL' A
#
# COMPACT_ATOMS: atom_id res chain seq x y z
N MET A 1 7.93 1.75 -30.72
CA MET A 1 7.02 2.28 -29.69
C MET A 1 7.75 3.41 -28.96
N ARG A 2 7.29 4.66 -29.04
CA ARG A 2 7.94 5.81 -28.39
C ARG A 2 7.11 6.18 -27.17
N THR A 3 7.72 6.23 -25.99
CA THR A 3 7.03 6.47 -24.70
C THR A 3 7.28 7.87 -24.14
N LEU A 4 8.06 8.69 -24.85
CA LEU A 4 8.45 10.02 -24.39
C LEU A 4 7.34 11.04 -24.62
N ASN A 5 6.89 11.70 -23.55
CA ASN A 5 5.90 12.79 -23.55
C ASN A 5 4.62 12.45 -24.33
N THR A 6 4.12 11.25 -24.13
CA THR A 6 2.88 10.78 -24.73
C THR A 6 2.03 10.08 -23.68
N ASP A 7 0.80 9.74 -24.05
CA ASP A 7 -0.06 8.94 -23.20
C ASP A 7 0.49 7.50 -23.09
N VAL A 8 0.58 7.00 -21.86
CA VAL A 8 1.22 5.72 -21.56
C VAL A 8 0.36 4.90 -20.61
N VAL A 9 0.47 3.58 -20.74
CA VAL A 9 -0.17 2.61 -19.87
C VAL A 9 0.90 1.85 -19.10
N LEU A 10 0.76 1.80 -17.77
CA LEU A 10 1.63 1.01 -16.89
C LEU A 10 1.00 -0.35 -16.62
N TRP A 11 1.77 -1.41 -16.83
CA TRP A 11 1.40 -2.78 -16.45
C TRP A 11 2.36 -3.26 -15.37
N HIS A 12 1.87 -3.47 -14.15
CA HIS A 12 2.68 -3.95 -13.02
C HIS A 12 2.30 -5.39 -12.66
N ASN A 13 3.29 -6.28 -12.61
CA ASN A 13 3.11 -7.68 -12.19
C ASN A 13 3.61 -7.86 -10.76
N PHE A 14 2.78 -8.46 -9.92
CA PHE A 14 3.12 -8.79 -8.55
C PHE A 14 2.53 -10.15 -8.18
N GLY A 15 3.17 -10.82 -7.25
CA GLY A 15 2.75 -12.13 -6.76
C GLY A 15 3.67 -12.58 -5.64
N LEU A 16 3.40 -13.77 -5.11
CA LEU A 16 4.19 -14.40 -4.06
C LEU A 16 4.52 -15.84 -4.46
N SER A 17 5.69 -16.31 -4.07
CA SER A 17 6.07 -17.72 -4.21
C SER A 17 5.75 -18.42 -2.89
N HIS A 18 4.60 -19.09 -2.83
CA HIS A 18 4.17 -19.79 -1.61
C HIS A 18 4.90 -21.13 -1.50
N VAL A 19 5.77 -21.25 -0.50
CA VAL A 19 6.36 -22.53 -0.07
C VAL A 19 5.55 -23.03 1.13
N PRO A 20 4.72 -24.08 0.99
CA PRO A 20 3.81 -24.51 2.05
C PRO A 20 4.54 -24.89 3.34
N ARG A 21 3.91 -24.57 4.48
CA ARG A 21 4.40 -24.91 5.82
C ARG A 21 3.35 -25.70 6.60
N VAL A 22 3.74 -26.28 7.73
CA VAL A 22 2.83 -27.08 8.56
C VAL A 22 1.70 -26.25 9.16
N GLU A 23 1.94 -24.96 9.38
CA GLU A 23 0.96 -24.00 9.89
C GLU A 23 -0.14 -23.67 8.87
N ASP A 24 0.08 -23.97 7.58
CA ASP A 24 -0.91 -23.76 6.51
C ASP A 24 -2.03 -24.83 6.54
N PHE A 25 -1.88 -25.87 7.35
CA PHE A 25 -2.82 -27.00 7.45
C PHE A 25 -3.47 -27.08 8.84
N PRO A 26 -4.78 -27.42 8.93
CA PRO A 26 -5.74 -27.71 7.85
C PRO A 26 -6.35 -26.47 7.20
N VAL A 27 -6.14 -25.30 7.78
CA VAL A 27 -6.65 -24.02 7.29
C VAL A 27 -5.50 -23.04 7.23
N MET A 28 -5.23 -22.54 6.02
CA MET A 28 -4.18 -21.57 5.77
C MET A 28 -4.54 -20.21 6.39
N PRO A 29 -3.66 -19.63 7.24
CA PRO A 29 -3.79 -18.25 7.69
C PRO A 29 -3.70 -17.24 6.53
N VAL A 30 -4.20 -16.02 6.71
CA VAL A 30 -4.21 -15.00 5.66
C VAL A 30 -2.80 -14.47 5.39
N GLU A 31 -2.37 -14.54 4.13
CA GLU A 31 -1.19 -13.85 3.62
C GLU A 31 -1.61 -12.57 2.87
N HIS A 32 -0.99 -11.44 3.21
CA HIS A 32 -1.32 -10.13 2.62
C HIS A 32 -0.22 -9.65 1.68
N VAL A 33 -0.60 -9.23 0.47
CA VAL A 33 0.27 -8.52 -0.47
C VAL A 33 -0.38 -7.20 -0.84
N SER A 34 0.37 -6.10 -0.74
CA SER A 34 -0.14 -4.75 -1.01
C SER A 34 0.84 -3.93 -1.82
N ILE A 35 0.33 -3.12 -2.75
CA ILE A 35 1.07 -2.14 -3.53
C ILE A 35 0.50 -0.75 -3.23
N MET A 36 1.35 0.26 -3.22
CA MET A 36 0.94 1.65 -3.04
C MET A 36 1.65 2.55 -4.04
N LEU A 37 0.87 3.34 -4.78
CA LEU A 37 1.38 4.46 -5.55
C LEU A 37 1.45 5.67 -4.63
N LYS A 38 2.67 6.13 -4.33
CA LYS A 38 2.89 7.31 -3.50
C LYS A 38 3.23 8.51 -4.39
N PRO A 39 2.68 9.70 -4.10
CA PRO A 39 3.09 10.93 -4.77
C PRO A 39 4.56 11.21 -4.45
N TYR A 40 5.36 11.47 -5.48
CA TYR A 40 6.76 11.89 -5.35
C TYR A 40 6.98 13.16 -6.15
N ASN A 41 7.41 14.23 -5.48
CA ASN A 41 7.50 15.58 -6.06
C ASN A 41 6.19 16.08 -6.70
N PHE A 42 5.05 15.55 -6.24
CA PHE A 42 3.72 15.95 -6.71
C PHE A 42 3.18 17.18 -5.96
N PHE A 43 3.43 17.25 -4.65
CA PHE A 43 3.04 18.38 -3.79
C PHE A 43 4.24 19.26 -3.47
N LYS A 44 3.99 20.56 -3.23
CA LYS A 44 5.02 21.53 -2.81
C LYS A 44 5.50 21.29 -1.37
N GLU A 45 4.60 20.82 -0.51
CA GLU A 45 4.85 20.51 0.90
C GLU A 45 3.92 19.36 1.35
N ASN A 46 3.98 18.97 2.61
CA ASN A 46 3.18 17.86 3.15
C ASN A 46 1.67 18.14 2.95
N PRO A 47 0.93 17.32 2.19
CA PRO A 47 -0.50 17.54 1.93
C PRO A 47 -1.40 17.35 3.16
N ALA A 48 -0.89 16.80 4.27
CA ALA A 48 -1.64 16.57 5.50
C ALA A 48 -1.26 17.53 6.64
N LEU A 49 -0.59 18.65 6.34
CA LEU A 49 -0.03 19.55 7.34
C LEU A 49 -1.10 20.22 8.23
N ASP A 50 -2.29 20.44 7.70
CA ASP A 50 -3.43 21.10 8.36
C ASP A 50 -4.47 20.12 8.94
N VAL A 51 -4.22 18.81 8.83
CA VAL A 51 -5.15 17.79 9.30
C VAL A 51 -5.12 17.73 10.83
N PRO A 52 -6.23 18.00 11.53
CA PRO A 52 -6.26 17.95 12.99
C PRO A 52 -6.07 16.51 13.49
N PRO A 53 -5.41 16.32 14.64
CA PRO A 53 -5.24 14.99 15.22
C PRO A 53 -6.59 14.39 15.64
N PRO A 54 -6.70 13.05 15.66
CA PRO A 54 -7.92 12.39 16.14
C PRO A 54 -8.22 12.76 17.59
N ARG A 55 -9.51 12.87 17.94
CA ARG A 55 -9.95 13.13 19.32
C ARG A 55 -9.54 11.96 20.21
N ARG A 56 -8.81 12.25 21.28
CA ARG A 56 -8.45 11.25 22.31
C ARG A 56 -9.67 11.01 23.21
N SER A 57 -10.30 9.83 23.11
CA SER A 57 -11.24 9.38 24.14
C SER A 57 -10.45 8.97 25.39
N ARG A 58 -10.74 9.57 26.53
CA ARG A 58 -10.17 9.21 27.83
C ARG A 58 -10.73 7.84 28.23
N THR A 59 -9.95 6.78 28.06
CA THR A 59 -10.26 5.48 28.66
C THR A 59 -10.01 5.61 30.15
N GLU A 60 -11.08 5.59 30.93
CA GLU A 60 -11.00 5.47 32.38
C GLU A 60 -10.64 4.02 32.71
N LEU A 61 -9.52 3.86 33.42
CA LEU A 61 -9.20 2.69 34.24
C LEU A 61 -9.39 3.11 35.70
#